data_AF-A0A941PRQ9-F1
#
_entry.id   AF-A0A941PRQ9-F1
#
_cell.length_a   1.000
_cell.length_b   1.000
_cell.length_c   1.000
_cell.angle_alpha   90.00
_cell.angle_beta   90.00
_cell.angle_gamma   90.00
#
_symmetry.space_group_name_H-M   'P 1'
#
loop_
_entity.id
_entity.type
_entity.pdbx_description
1 polymer ?
#
loop_
_entity_poly.entity_id
_entity_poly.type
_entity_poly.pdbx_seq_one_letter_code
_entity_poly.pdbx_strand_id
1 'polypeptide(L)'
;MTEHRPAPAIHFYHRGAVVTVRDEPITRTVLDWLRERQRATGTKEGCNEGDCGACTVVLGELDAQGQLQLASVNACIQFLPTLDGKALFTVEDLQDLTHDAQAAADAAELHPVQQAMVECHGSQCGFCTPGFVMSMWSSYEAHQQAGTRPSRQQLADDLSGNLCRCTGYRPILDAGQRMFDLPSVRLDRAAVAKALRSLQAPAALDYTAATVTPQGERLDHFHAPRSADELAALRLAKRQARMLAGSTDVGLWVNKQFRDVGDLIYTGQVADLQRIEEREGELWIGAAASLEDAWRALV
;
A
#
# COMPACT_ATOMS: atom_id res chain seq x y z
N MET A 1 -5.12 26.98 30.70
CA MET A 1 -6.04 26.44 29.68
C MET A 1 -5.18 25.96 28.53
N THR A 2 -4.71 24.72 28.61
CA THR A 2 -3.96 24.06 27.54
C THR A 2 -4.97 23.73 26.44
N GLU A 3 -4.92 24.48 25.35
CA GLU A 3 -5.68 24.19 24.14
C GLU A 3 -5.44 22.74 23.75
N HIS A 4 -6.50 21.94 23.80
CA HIS A 4 -6.52 20.58 23.33
C HIS A 4 -6.34 20.64 21.80
N ARG A 5 -5.10 20.65 21.33
CA ARG A 5 -4.77 20.43 19.92
C ARG A 5 -5.51 19.15 19.53
N PRO A 6 -6.47 19.19 18.58
CA PRO A 6 -7.17 17.98 18.17
C PRO A 6 -6.10 16.93 17.85
N ALA A 7 -6.24 15.72 18.42
CA ALA A 7 -5.25 14.68 18.25
C ALA A 7 -4.88 14.58 16.76
N PRO A 8 -3.59 14.54 16.40
CA PRO A 8 -3.22 14.36 15.00
C PRO A 8 -3.85 13.07 14.49
N ALA A 9 -4.40 13.10 13.28
CA ALA A 9 -5.12 11.98 12.69
C ALA A 9 -4.53 11.63 11.33
N ILE A 10 -4.68 10.37 10.95
CA ILE A 10 -4.24 9.83 9.67
C ILE A 10 -5.41 9.94 8.71
N HIS A 11 -5.23 10.59 7.56
CA HIS A 11 -6.27 10.79 6.56
C HIS A 11 -5.88 10.13 5.24
N PHE A 12 -6.72 9.21 4.74
CA PHE A 12 -6.46 8.49 3.49
C PHE A 12 -7.75 8.14 2.78
N TYR A 13 -7.69 7.85 1.48
CA TYR A 13 -8.83 7.43 0.69
C TYR A 13 -9.00 5.91 0.75
N HIS A 14 -10.19 5.42 1.06
CA HIS A 14 -10.53 4.00 1.06
C HIS A 14 -12.03 3.82 0.87
N ARG A 15 -12.45 2.87 0.03
CA ARG A 15 -13.87 2.55 -0.23
C ARG A 15 -14.72 3.75 -0.65
N GLY A 16 -14.23 4.52 -1.63
CA GLY A 16 -14.99 5.65 -2.17
C GLY A 16 -14.95 6.93 -1.33
N ALA A 17 -14.31 6.92 -0.15
CA ALA A 17 -14.37 8.03 0.79
C ALA A 17 -13.03 8.31 1.47
N VAL A 18 -12.90 9.51 2.04
CA VAL A 18 -11.82 9.83 2.97
C VAL A 18 -12.11 9.20 4.33
N VAL A 19 -11.19 8.38 4.80
CA VAL A 19 -11.18 7.77 6.12
C VAL A 19 -10.24 8.57 7.03
N THR A 20 -10.68 8.78 8.27
CA THR A 20 -9.88 9.42 9.33
C THR A 20 -9.64 8.41 10.44
N VAL A 21 -8.37 8.15 10.78
CA VAL A 21 -7.99 7.25 11.87
C VAL A 21 -7.30 8.02 12.99
N ARG A 22 -7.67 7.69 14.22
CA ARG A 22 -7.16 8.25 15.48
C ARG A 22 -6.92 7.12 16.47
N ASP A 23 -6.07 7.38 17.46
CA ASP A 23 -5.89 6.51 18.63
C ASP A 23 -5.49 5.06 18.32
N GLU A 24 -4.84 4.85 17.17
CA GLU A 24 -4.19 3.58 16.82
C GLU A 24 -2.68 3.67 17.08
N PRO A 25 -2.05 2.63 17.66
CA PRO A 25 -0.60 2.60 17.86
C PRO A 25 0.16 2.89 16.55
N ILE A 26 1.26 3.62 16.64
CA ILE A 26 2.01 4.05 15.44
C ILE A 26 2.61 2.89 14.63
N THR A 27 2.73 1.72 15.26
CA THR A 27 3.21 0.47 14.66
C THR A 27 2.08 -0.48 14.27
N ARG A 28 0.82 -0.09 14.44
CA ARG A 28 -0.31 -0.90 13.94
C ARG A 28 -0.16 -1.07 12.44
N THR A 29 -0.17 -2.32 12.01
CA THR A 29 -0.07 -2.66 10.59
C THR A 29 -1.39 -2.36 9.89
N VAL A 30 -1.33 -2.07 8.59
CA VAL A 30 -2.52 -1.91 7.75
C VAL A 30 -3.36 -3.20 7.78
N LEU A 31 -2.70 -4.36 7.82
CA LEU A 31 -3.37 -5.65 7.91
C LEU A 31 -4.20 -5.80 9.19
N ASP A 32 -3.61 -5.49 10.36
CA ASP A 32 -4.30 -5.59 11.64
C ASP A 32 -5.47 -4.61 11.70
N TRP A 33 -5.26 -3.38 11.23
CA TRP A 33 -6.32 -2.38 11.17
C TRP A 33 -7.50 -2.85 10.29
N LEU A 34 -7.22 -3.34 9.08
CA LEU A 34 -8.25 -3.87 8.18
C LEU A 34 -9.05 -5.01 8.84
N ARG A 35 -8.35 -5.98 9.44
CA ARG A 35 -8.98 -7.21 9.94
C ARG A 35 -9.65 -7.02 11.30
N GLU A 36 -9.01 -6.32 12.23
CA GLU A 36 -9.46 -6.20 13.61
C GLU A 36 -10.42 -5.03 13.81
N ARG A 37 -10.13 -3.88 13.18
CA ARG A 37 -10.93 -2.65 13.35
C ARG A 37 -12.02 -2.54 12.30
N GLN A 38 -11.66 -2.66 11.02
CA GLN A 38 -12.62 -2.52 9.92
C GLN A 38 -13.42 -3.78 9.65
N ARG A 39 -12.97 -4.94 10.16
CA ARG A 39 -13.55 -6.27 9.85
C ARG A 39 -13.55 -6.59 8.35
N ALA A 40 -12.71 -5.91 7.57
CA ALA A 40 -12.41 -6.22 6.18
C ALA A 40 -11.38 -7.37 6.16
N THR A 41 -11.91 -8.60 6.15
CA THR A 41 -11.10 -9.80 6.39
C THR A 41 -10.62 -10.48 5.11
N GLY A 42 -10.87 -9.92 3.94
CA GLY A 42 -10.42 -10.42 2.64
C GLY A 42 -8.91 -10.49 2.55
N THR A 43 -8.21 -9.42 2.92
CA THR A 43 -6.74 -9.41 3.08
C THR A 43 -6.31 -10.35 4.22
N LYS A 44 -5.34 -11.24 3.96
CA LYS A 44 -4.98 -12.34 4.88
C LYS A 44 -3.61 -12.19 5.50
N GLU A 45 -3.48 -12.63 6.75
CA GLU A 45 -2.20 -12.88 7.39
C GLU A 45 -1.73 -14.30 7.07
N GLY A 46 -0.66 -14.43 6.26
CA GLY A 46 -0.04 -15.73 5.97
C GLY A 46 1.29 -15.92 6.69
N CYS A 47 2.28 -15.08 6.38
CA CYS A 47 3.61 -15.13 6.98
C CYS A 47 3.86 -14.01 8.00
N ASN A 48 3.24 -12.83 7.82
CA ASN A 48 3.47 -11.62 8.63
C ASN A 48 4.92 -11.08 8.60
N GLU A 49 5.58 -11.20 7.44
CA GLU A 49 6.98 -10.77 7.20
C GLU A 49 7.23 -10.30 5.75
N GLY A 50 6.18 -10.04 4.98
CA GLY A 50 6.27 -9.59 3.59
C GLY A 50 6.56 -10.69 2.54
N ASP A 51 6.85 -11.92 2.96
CA ASP A 51 7.34 -12.98 2.05
C ASP A 51 6.25 -13.63 1.17
N CYS A 52 5.06 -13.90 1.72
CA CYS A 52 4.08 -14.75 1.04
C CYS A 52 3.06 -14.03 0.14
N GLY A 53 2.95 -12.69 0.23
CA GLY A 53 2.01 -11.90 -0.56
C GLY A 53 0.51 -12.11 -0.28
N ALA A 54 0.11 -12.95 0.69
CA ALA A 54 -1.32 -13.16 1.01
C ALA A 54 -2.02 -11.90 1.55
N CYS A 55 -1.22 -10.93 2.04
CA CYS A 55 -1.67 -9.64 2.55
C CYS A 55 -1.55 -8.50 1.53
N THR A 56 -1.38 -8.81 0.24
CA THR A 56 -1.18 -7.77 -0.78
C THR A 56 -2.40 -6.86 -0.87
N VAL A 57 -2.13 -5.56 -0.81
CA VAL A 57 -3.06 -4.47 -1.09
C VAL A 57 -2.40 -3.53 -2.08
N VAL A 58 -3.15 -2.60 -2.67
CA VAL A 58 -2.59 -1.61 -3.60
C VAL A 58 -2.76 -0.22 -3.00
N LEU A 59 -1.67 0.55 -2.97
CA LEU A 59 -1.68 1.94 -2.58
C LEU A 59 -1.72 2.83 -3.81
N GLY A 60 -2.44 3.94 -3.71
CA GLY A 60 -2.46 5.00 -4.72
C GLY A 60 -1.87 6.30 -4.19
N GLU A 61 -0.96 6.90 -4.95
CA GLU A 61 -0.29 8.15 -4.60
C GLU A 61 -0.23 9.09 -5.80
N LEU A 62 -0.14 10.40 -5.56
CA LEU A 62 0.08 11.36 -6.63
C LEU A 62 1.58 11.54 -6.84
N ASP A 63 2.02 11.40 -8.10
CA ASP A 63 3.37 11.81 -8.48
C ASP A 63 3.52 13.35 -8.51
N ALA A 64 4.72 13.82 -8.83
CA ALA A 64 5.02 15.25 -8.92
C ALA A 64 4.20 15.98 -9.99
N GLN A 65 3.67 15.27 -10.99
CA GLN A 65 2.80 15.77 -12.05
C GLN A 65 1.30 15.68 -11.68
N GLY A 66 1.00 15.21 -10.47
CA GLY A 66 -0.35 15.05 -9.95
C GLY A 66 -1.14 13.93 -10.62
N GLN A 67 -0.45 12.96 -11.22
CA GLN A 67 -1.03 11.73 -11.76
C GLN A 67 -1.06 10.64 -10.68
N LEU A 68 -2.12 9.83 -10.69
CA LEU A 68 -2.24 8.70 -9.79
C LEU A 68 -1.29 7.58 -10.22
N GLN A 69 -0.39 7.21 -9.32
CA GLN A 69 0.46 6.03 -9.40
C GLN A 69 -0.07 4.97 -8.44
N LEU A 70 -0.02 3.70 -8.87
CA LEU A 70 -0.46 2.56 -8.08
C LEU A 70 0.73 1.66 -7.79
N ALA A 71 0.84 1.17 -6.55
CA ALA A 71 1.88 0.24 -6.14
C ALA A 71 1.31 -0.85 -5.24
N SER A 72 1.67 -2.11 -5.49
CA SER A 72 1.34 -3.22 -4.61
C SER A 72 2.26 -3.22 -3.39
N VAL A 73 1.70 -3.45 -2.20
CA VAL A 73 2.46 -3.51 -0.94
C VAL A 73 1.95 -4.64 -0.05
N ASN A 74 2.80 -5.11 0.86
CA ASN A 74 2.41 -6.07 1.87
C ASN A 74 1.82 -5.37 3.10
N ALA A 75 0.49 -5.46 3.28
CA ALA A 75 -0.21 -4.79 4.39
C ALA A 75 0.29 -5.21 5.78
N CYS A 76 0.88 -6.41 5.91
CA CYS A 76 1.40 -6.92 7.18
C CYS A 76 2.60 -6.14 7.71
N ILE A 77 3.42 -5.54 6.84
CA ILE A 77 4.61 -4.78 7.24
C ILE A 77 4.45 -3.28 6.97
N GLN A 78 3.32 -2.85 6.42
CA GLN A 78 2.99 -1.44 6.24
C GLN A 78 2.36 -0.89 7.54
N PHE A 79 2.97 0.12 8.16
CA PHE A 79 2.35 0.78 9.33
C PHE A 79 1.29 1.81 8.94
N LEU A 80 0.19 1.86 9.68
CA LEU A 80 -0.98 2.66 9.36
C LEU A 80 -0.70 4.16 9.14
N PRO A 81 0.17 4.85 9.91
CA PRO A 81 0.45 6.27 9.69
C PRO A 81 1.08 6.59 8.34
N THR A 82 1.71 5.61 7.69
CA THR A 82 2.28 5.79 6.34
C THR A 82 1.21 5.96 5.25
N LEU A 83 -0.07 5.67 5.53
CA LEU A 83 -1.17 5.85 4.59
C LEU A 83 -1.63 7.30 4.47
N ASP A 84 -1.17 8.21 5.35
CA ASP A 84 -1.59 9.61 5.31
C ASP A 84 -1.35 10.24 3.92
N GLY A 85 -2.41 10.80 3.34
CA GLY A 85 -2.42 11.37 1.99
C GLY A 85 -2.51 10.36 0.83
N LYS A 86 -2.64 9.07 1.10
CA LYS A 86 -2.66 7.98 0.10
C LYS A 86 -4.06 7.42 -0.12
N ALA A 87 -4.21 6.58 -1.15
CA ALA A 87 -5.36 5.71 -1.34
C ALA A 87 -4.99 4.27 -0.95
N LEU A 88 -5.94 3.54 -0.37
CA LEU A 88 -5.83 2.12 -0.04
C LEU A 88 -6.93 1.34 -0.75
N PHE A 89 -6.54 0.36 -1.55
CA PHE A 89 -7.43 -0.57 -2.24
C PHE A 89 -7.22 -2.00 -1.74
N THR A 90 -8.31 -2.68 -1.41
CA THR A 90 -8.32 -4.10 -0.99
C THR A 90 -9.14 -4.97 -1.93
N VAL A 91 -9.12 -6.28 -1.69
CA VAL A 91 -9.83 -7.26 -2.55
C VAL A 91 -11.35 -7.02 -2.58
N GLU A 92 -11.91 -6.53 -1.47
CA GLU A 92 -13.32 -6.20 -1.36
C GLU A 92 -13.72 -5.01 -2.24
N ASP A 93 -12.80 -4.06 -2.44
CA ASP A 93 -13.07 -2.82 -3.18
C ASP A 93 -13.28 -3.09 -4.68
N LEU A 94 -12.76 -4.20 -5.21
CA LEU A 94 -12.87 -4.53 -6.63
C LEU A 94 -14.31 -4.80 -7.08
N GLN A 95 -15.16 -5.30 -6.18
CA GLN A 95 -16.57 -5.47 -6.47
C GLN A 95 -17.26 -4.10 -6.64
N ASP A 96 -16.88 -3.10 -5.83
CA ASP A 96 -17.50 -1.78 -5.91
C ASP A 96 -17.20 -1.08 -7.25
N LEU A 97 -16.10 -1.46 -7.92
CA LEU A 97 -15.71 -0.94 -9.23
C LEU A 97 -16.60 -1.43 -10.39
N THR A 98 -17.39 -2.50 -10.19
CA THR A 98 -18.24 -3.06 -11.25
C THR A 98 -19.62 -2.40 -11.33
N HIS A 99 -20.02 -1.67 -10.30
CA HIS A 99 -21.37 -1.10 -10.18
C HIS A 99 -21.71 -0.02 -11.23
N ASP A 100 -20.72 0.61 -11.86
CA ASP A 100 -20.91 1.55 -12.98
C ASP A 100 -20.79 0.90 -14.37
N ALA A 101 -20.35 -0.37 -14.47
CA ALA A 101 -19.98 -1.00 -15.74
C ALA A 101 -21.18 -1.52 -16.56
N GLN A 102 -22.27 -1.96 -15.94
CA GLN A 102 -23.54 -2.20 -16.62
C GLN A 102 -24.69 -2.44 -15.62
N ALA A 103 -25.69 -1.57 -15.63
CA ALA A 103 -26.95 -1.76 -14.90
C ALA A 103 -27.83 -2.84 -15.58
N ALA A 104 -27.42 -4.11 -15.56
CA ALA A 104 -28.28 -5.24 -16.00
C ALA A 104 -27.73 -6.63 -15.61
N ALA A 105 -27.93 -7.07 -14.35
CA ALA A 105 -28.31 -8.45 -13.98
C ALA A 105 -28.22 -8.67 -12.45
N ASP A 106 -29.11 -9.49 -11.91
CA ASP A 106 -29.29 -9.82 -10.49
C ASP A 106 -28.17 -10.68 -9.85
N ALA A 107 -26.92 -10.52 -10.29
CA ALA A 107 -25.74 -11.13 -9.66
C ALA A 107 -24.69 -10.05 -9.40
N ALA A 108 -24.09 -10.03 -8.20
CA ALA A 108 -22.95 -9.17 -7.92
C ALA A 108 -21.83 -9.47 -8.94
N GLU A 109 -21.55 -8.52 -9.82
CA GLU A 109 -20.59 -8.70 -10.90
C GLU A 109 -19.17 -8.64 -10.33
N LEU A 110 -18.42 -9.74 -10.50
CA LEU A 110 -17.03 -9.83 -10.08
C LEU A 110 -16.15 -8.98 -11.00
N HIS A 111 -15.12 -8.36 -10.45
CA HIS A 111 -14.10 -7.72 -11.28
C HIS A 111 -13.47 -8.75 -12.25
N PRO A 112 -13.09 -8.39 -13.48
CA PRO A 112 -12.47 -9.31 -14.46
C PRO A 112 -11.34 -10.17 -13.90
N VAL A 113 -10.51 -9.60 -13.03
CA VAL A 113 -9.44 -10.31 -12.31
C VAL A 113 -9.99 -11.43 -11.41
N GLN A 114 -11.04 -11.15 -10.64
CA GLN A 114 -11.69 -12.13 -9.76
C GLN A 114 -12.44 -13.19 -10.59
N GLN A 115 -13.16 -12.77 -11.62
CA GLN A 115 -13.89 -13.67 -12.52
C GLN A 115 -12.93 -14.63 -13.24
N ALA A 116 -11.79 -14.15 -13.74
CA ALA A 116 -10.79 -15.00 -14.38
C ALA A 116 -10.21 -16.06 -13.41
N MET A 117 -10.01 -15.71 -12.14
CA MET A 117 -9.57 -16.68 -11.12
C MET A 117 -10.59 -17.81 -10.92
N VAL A 118 -11.89 -17.52 -11.04
CA VAL A 118 -12.95 -18.52 -11.01
C VAL A 118 -12.94 -19.39 -12.28
N GLU A 119 -12.97 -18.76 -13.46
CA GLU A 119 -13.05 -19.45 -14.76
C GLU A 119 -11.85 -20.36 -15.05
N CYS A 120 -10.65 -19.95 -14.63
CA CYS A 120 -9.42 -20.70 -14.88
C CYS A 120 -9.05 -21.65 -13.74
N HIS A 121 -9.90 -21.82 -12.72
CA HIS A 121 -9.61 -22.63 -11.54
C HIS A 121 -8.32 -22.19 -10.81
N GLY A 122 -8.10 -20.87 -10.77
CA GLY A 122 -6.94 -20.24 -10.12
C GLY A 122 -6.99 -20.27 -8.58
N SER A 123 -8.05 -20.81 -7.99
CA SER A 123 -8.26 -20.90 -6.54
C SER A 123 -8.65 -22.32 -6.13
N GLN A 124 -8.01 -22.83 -5.06
CA GLN A 124 -8.38 -24.10 -4.40
C GLN A 124 -8.75 -23.85 -2.93
N CYS A 125 -7.77 -23.77 -2.03
CA CYS A 125 -8.04 -23.47 -0.61
C CYS A 125 -8.53 -22.03 -0.38
N GLY A 126 -8.31 -21.13 -1.35
CA GLY A 126 -8.77 -19.74 -1.31
C GLY A 126 -7.93 -18.78 -0.48
N PHE A 127 -6.98 -19.25 0.33
CA PHE A 127 -6.28 -18.39 1.29
C PHE A 127 -5.35 -17.37 0.63
N CYS A 128 -4.58 -17.77 -0.38
CA CYS A 128 -3.68 -16.86 -1.11
C CYS A 128 -4.42 -16.01 -2.16
N THR A 129 -5.66 -16.39 -2.51
CA THR A 129 -6.40 -15.82 -3.65
C THR A 129 -6.56 -14.30 -3.57
N PRO A 130 -6.90 -13.68 -2.42
CA PRO A 130 -6.96 -12.22 -2.30
C PRO A 130 -5.64 -11.53 -2.66
N GLY A 131 -4.51 -12.07 -2.22
CA GLY A 131 -3.19 -11.52 -2.52
C GLY A 131 -2.86 -11.56 -4.02
N PHE A 132 -3.12 -12.70 -4.66
CA PHE A 132 -2.96 -12.82 -6.12
C PHE A 132 -3.89 -11.88 -6.87
N VAL A 133 -5.16 -11.78 -6.46
CA VAL A 133 -6.13 -10.87 -7.09
C VAL A 133 -5.64 -9.43 -7.02
N MET A 134 -5.08 -8.97 -5.91
CA MET A 134 -4.58 -7.59 -5.80
C MET A 134 -3.33 -7.34 -6.65
N SER A 135 -2.38 -8.28 -6.70
CA SER A 135 -1.20 -8.16 -7.59
C SER A 135 -1.62 -8.18 -9.06
N MET A 136 -2.52 -9.09 -9.44
CA MET A 136 -3.09 -9.16 -10.78
C MET A 136 -3.85 -7.88 -11.14
N TRP A 137 -4.59 -7.29 -10.20
CA TRP A 137 -5.30 -6.03 -10.42
C TRP A 137 -4.34 -4.85 -10.64
N SER A 138 -3.22 -4.79 -9.90
CA SER A 138 -2.17 -3.80 -10.14
C SER A 138 -1.60 -3.90 -11.56
N SER A 139 -1.27 -5.11 -12.00
CA SER A 139 -0.79 -5.39 -13.38
C SER A 139 -1.87 -5.05 -14.43
N TYR A 140 -3.12 -5.41 -14.15
CA TYR A 140 -4.27 -5.12 -15.01
C TYR A 140 -4.44 -3.61 -15.23
N GLU A 141 -4.43 -2.80 -14.17
CA GLU A 141 -4.55 -1.34 -14.25
C GLU A 141 -3.39 -0.72 -15.04
N ALA A 142 -2.16 -1.14 -14.79
CA ALA A 142 -0.97 -0.65 -15.50
C ALA A 142 -1.06 -0.93 -17.01
N HIS A 143 -1.40 -2.16 -17.39
CA HIS A 143 -1.52 -2.55 -18.79
C HIS A 143 -2.73 -1.92 -19.49
N GLN A 144 -3.86 -1.77 -18.80
CA GLN A 144 -5.04 -1.06 -19.32
C GLN A 144 -4.74 0.42 -19.58
N GLN A 145 -3.99 1.07 -18.69
CA GLN A 145 -3.55 2.46 -18.87
C GLN A 145 -2.61 2.59 -20.07
N ALA A 146 -1.68 1.64 -20.25
CA ALA A 146 -0.75 1.63 -21.37
C ALA A 146 -1.36 1.12 -22.70
N GLY A 147 -2.59 0.59 -22.69
CA GLY A 147 -3.20 -0.04 -23.87
C GLY A 147 -2.48 -1.32 -24.32
N THR A 148 -1.86 -2.04 -23.38
CA THR A 148 -1.06 -3.24 -23.64
C THR A 148 -1.65 -4.46 -22.94
N ARG A 149 -1.04 -5.64 -23.17
CA ARG A 149 -1.32 -6.88 -22.44
C ARG A 149 0.01 -7.46 -21.95
N PRO A 150 0.08 -8.02 -20.74
CA PRO A 150 1.30 -8.66 -20.26
C PRO A 150 1.54 -9.98 -21.01
N SER A 151 2.81 -10.28 -21.25
CA SER A 151 3.24 -11.64 -21.55
C SER A 151 3.09 -12.54 -20.31
N ARG A 152 3.10 -13.85 -20.52
CA ARG A 152 3.08 -14.80 -19.40
C ARG A 152 4.28 -14.65 -18.47
N GLN A 153 5.45 -14.27 -19.00
CA GLN A 153 6.65 -14.03 -18.18
C GLN A 153 6.48 -12.77 -17.33
N GLN A 154 5.97 -11.67 -17.89
CA GLN A 154 5.66 -10.46 -17.12
C GLN A 154 4.66 -10.74 -15.99
N LEU A 155 3.61 -11.54 -16.26
CA LEU A 155 2.71 -11.99 -15.19
C LEU A 155 3.41 -12.83 -14.13
N ALA A 156 4.37 -13.70 -14.51
CA ALA A 156 5.12 -14.47 -13.53
C ALA A 156 6.01 -13.58 -12.65
N ASP A 157 6.61 -12.54 -13.23
CA ASP A 157 7.43 -11.57 -12.52
C ASP A 157 6.57 -10.71 -11.59
N ASP A 158 5.45 -10.17 -12.07
CA ASP A 158 4.48 -9.37 -11.30
C ASP A 158 3.88 -10.15 -10.11
N LEU A 159 3.76 -11.47 -10.23
CA LEU A 159 3.17 -12.35 -9.21
C LEU A 159 4.23 -13.09 -8.37
N SER A 160 5.52 -12.81 -8.58
CA SER A 160 6.62 -13.52 -7.91
C SER A 160 6.61 -13.34 -6.39
N GLY A 161 6.04 -12.24 -5.88
CA GLY A 161 5.84 -11.98 -4.44
C GLY A 161 4.63 -12.69 -3.82
N ASN A 162 3.90 -13.53 -4.55
CA ASN A 162 2.73 -14.24 -4.05
C ASN A 162 2.95 -15.76 -4.04
N LEU A 163 2.78 -16.40 -2.88
CA LEU A 163 2.98 -17.84 -2.72
C LEU A 163 1.65 -18.59 -2.74
N CYS A 164 1.58 -19.66 -3.53
CA CYS A 164 0.48 -20.61 -3.53
C CYS A 164 0.99 -22.03 -3.29
N ARG A 165 0.39 -22.74 -2.33
CA ARG A 165 0.74 -24.13 -2.04
C ARG A 165 -0.12 -25.18 -2.74
N CYS A 166 -1.24 -24.78 -3.34
CA CYS A 166 -2.27 -25.71 -3.82
C CYS A 166 -2.32 -25.83 -5.36
N THR A 167 -2.24 -24.71 -6.08
CA THR A 167 -2.62 -24.66 -7.51
C THR A 167 -1.50 -25.04 -8.47
N GLY A 168 -0.23 -25.00 -8.03
CA GLY A 168 0.92 -25.14 -8.92
C GLY A 168 1.10 -23.97 -9.90
N TYR A 169 0.52 -22.81 -9.60
CA TYR A 169 0.63 -21.52 -10.32
C TYR A 169 0.07 -21.47 -11.76
N ARG A 170 0.13 -22.56 -12.53
CA ARG A 170 -0.36 -22.62 -13.92
C ARG A 170 -1.75 -21.99 -14.09
N PRO A 171 -2.81 -22.39 -13.36
CA PRO A 171 -4.15 -21.82 -13.55
C PRO A 171 -4.25 -20.34 -13.13
N ILE A 172 -3.35 -19.85 -12.26
CA ILE A 172 -3.30 -18.43 -11.87
C ILE A 172 -2.73 -17.59 -13.02
N LEU A 173 -1.66 -18.07 -13.66
CA LEU A 173 -1.10 -17.39 -14.83
C LEU A 173 -2.08 -17.45 -16.02
N ASP A 174 -2.82 -18.54 -16.17
CA ASP A 174 -3.90 -18.64 -17.17
C ASP A 174 -4.99 -17.59 -16.87
N ALA A 175 -5.38 -17.41 -15.61
CA ALA A 175 -6.29 -16.35 -15.18
C ALA A 175 -5.75 -14.93 -15.47
N GLY A 176 -4.46 -14.70 -15.25
CA GLY A 176 -3.79 -13.42 -15.54
C GLY A 176 -3.81 -13.03 -17.02
N GLN A 177 -3.84 -14.00 -17.92
CA GLN A 177 -4.05 -13.73 -19.35
C GLN A 177 -5.55 -13.54 -19.65
N ARG A 178 -6.40 -14.43 -19.10
CA ARG A 178 -7.85 -14.43 -19.30
C ARG A 178 -8.55 -13.15 -18.86
N MET A 179 -8.07 -12.48 -17.81
CA MET A 179 -8.71 -11.26 -17.28
C MET A 179 -8.80 -10.12 -18.31
N PHE A 180 -7.95 -10.10 -19.35
CA PHE A 180 -8.01 -9.10 -20.42
C PHE A 180 -9.00 -9.45 -21.54
N ASP A 181 -9.51 -10.68 -21.57
CA ASP A 181 -10.52 -11.14 -22.55
C ASP A 181 -11.96 -10.97 -22.01
N LEU A 182 -12.10 -10.52 -20.77
CA LEU A 182 -13.37 -10.22 -20.11
C LEU A 182 -13.73 -8.73 -20.28
N PRO A 183 -15.01 -8.34 -20.09
CA PRO A 183 -15.43 -6.94 -20.15
C PRO A 183 -14.53 -6.03 -19.30
N SER A 184 -14.09 -4.91 -19.87
CA SER A 184 -13.15 -4.03 -19.17
C SER A 184 -13.84 -3.29 -18.04
N VAL A 185 -13.29 -3.38 -16.84
CA VAL A 185 -13.59 -2.50 -15.71
C VAL A 185 -12.36 -1.64 -15.47
N ARG A 186 -12.51 -0.38 -15.07
CA ARG A 186 -11.36 0.52 -14.82
C ARG A 186 -11.60 1.32 -13.56
N LEU A 187 -10.54 1.56 -12.80
CA LEU A 187 -10.57 2.54 -11.72
C LEU A 187 -10.87 3.95 -12.27
N ASP A 188 -11.78 4.69 -11.64
CA ASP A 188 -11.89 6.13 -11.87
C ASP A 188 -10.70 6.86 -11.21
N ARG A 189 -9.57 6.86 -11.94
CA ARG A 189 -8.31 7.47 -11.50
C ARG A 189 -8.48 8.97 -11.26
N ALA A 190 -9.38 9.65 -11.97
CA ALA A 190 -9.60 11.08 -11.82
C ALA A 190 -10.35 11.41 -10.52
N ALA A 191 -11.35 10.62 -10.15
CA ALA A 191 -12.03 10.75 -8.86
C ALA A 191 -11.08 10.50 -7.69
N VAL A 192 -10.26 9.45 -7.75
CA VAL A 192 -9.24 9.15 -6.73
C VAL A 192 -8.23 10.30 -6.65
N ALA A 193 -7.68 10.75 -7.78
CA ALA A 193 -6.72 11.85 -7.78
C ALA A 193 -7.30 13.15 -7.20
N LYS A 194 -8.58 13.44 -7.49
CA LYS A 194 -9.30 14.58 -6.90
C LYS A 194 -9.41 14.44 -5.37
N ALA A 195 -9.74 13.25 -4.87
CA ALA A 195 -9.80 12.99 -3.44
C ALA A 195 -8.41 13.16 -2.78
N LEU A 196 -7.35 12.62 -3.38
CA LEU A 196 -5.99 12.76 -2.85
C LEU A 196 -5.50 14.21 -2.82
N ARG A 197 -5.84 15.04 -3.83
CA ARG A 197 -5.55 16.49 -3.78
C ARG A 197 -6.25 17.17 -2.61
N SER A 198 -7.45 16.73 -2.23
CA SER A 198 -8.14 17.29 -1.05
C SER A 198 -7.50 16.89 0.28
N LEU A 199 -6.67 15.84 0.29
CA LEU A 199 -5.92 15.37 1.45
C LEU A 199 -4.55 16.04 1.60
N GLN A 200 -4.10 16.84 0.63
CA GLN A 200 -2.81 17.53 0.71
C GLN A 200 -2.87 18.62 1.79
N ALA A 201 -2.51 18.24 3.02
CA ALA A 201 -2.38 19.16 4.14
C ALA A 201 -1.17 20.08 3.95
N PRO A 202 -1.20 21.34 4.42
CA PRO A 202 -0.06 22.25 4.32
C PRO A 202 1.12 21.84 5.22
N ALA A 203 0.86 21.10 6.31
CA ALA A 203 1.87 20.64 7.25
C ALA A 203 2.17 19.15 7.08
N ALA A 204 3.41 18.77 7.39
CA ALA A 204 3.83 17.39 7.58
C ALA A 204 3.00 16.69 8.67
N LEU A 205 2.79 15.38 8.53
CA LEU A 205 2.13 14.58 9.56
C LEU A 205 3.03 14.49 10.80
N ASP A 206 2.48 14.86 11.94
CA ASP A 206 3.06 14.66 13.27
C ASP A 206 2.02 13.94 14.12
N TYR A 207 2.00 12.61 14.03
CA TYR A 207 1.02 11.72 14.64
C TYR A 207 1.49 11.22 16.01
N THR A 208 0.58 11.02 16.94
CA THR A 208 0.89 10.58 18.30
C THR A 208 -0.23 9.68 18.79
N ALA A 209 0.15 8.55 19.37
CA ALA A 209 -0.81 7.61 19.93
C ALA A 209 -0.22 6.88 21.15
N ALA A 210 -1.12 6.35 21.98
CA ALA A 210 -0.73 5.50 23.08
C ALA A 210 -0.19 4.14 22.58
N THR A 211 0.93 3.72 23.14
CA THR A 211 1.52 2.40 22.96
C THR A 211 1.60 1.71 24.32
N VAL A 212 1.05 0.51 24.40
CA VAL A 212 1.16 -0.34 25.59
C VAL A 212 2.45 -1.14 25.53
N THR A 213 3.29 -1.00 26.54
CA THR A 213 4.57 -1.72 26.66
C THR A 213 4.61 -2.51 27.97
N PRO A 214 5.56 -3.45 28.13
CA PRO A 214 5.76 -4.13 29.43
C PRO A 214 6.05 -3.17 30.59
N GLN A 215 6.55 -1.96 30.31
CA GLN A 215 6.87 -0.93 31.31
C GLN A 215 5.68 0.01 31.59
N GLY A 216 4.55 -0.18 30.92
CA GLY A 216 3.36 0.66 31.03
C GLY A 216 2.97 1.30 29.69
N GLU A 217 1.97 2.17 29.75
CA GLU A 217 1.53 2.97 28.60
C GLU A 217 2.41 4.22 28.45
N ARG A 218 2.77 4.54 27.21
CA ARG A 218 3.40 5.81 26.86
C ARG A 218 2.87 6.32 25.53
N LEU A 219 3.16 7.59 25.23
CA LEU A 219 2.89 8.17 23.93
C LEU A 219 4.10 7.99 23.01
N ASP A 220 3.90 7.34 21.87
CA ASP A 220 4.89 7.28 20.80
C ASP A 220 4.49 8.22 19.67
N HIS A 221 5.50 8.80 19.01
CA HIS A 221 5.31 9.76 17.92
C HIS A 221 5.71 9.18 16.57
N PHE A 222 4.95 9.52 15.53
CA PHE A 222 5.29 9.27 14.13
C PHE A 222 5.40 10.60 13.41
N HIS A 223 6.60 10.93 12.94
CA HIS A 223 6.88 12.17 12.22
C HIS A 223 7.12 11.87 10.74
N ALA A 224 6.43 12.58 9.84
CA ALA A 224 6.61 12.46 8.39
C ALA A 224 7.10 13.78 7.78
N PRO A 225 8.38 14.16 7.98
CA PRO A 225 8.96 15.33 7.34
C PRO A 225 8.86 15.27 5.83
N ARG A 226 8.80 16.44 5.19
CA ARG A 226 8.65 16.58 3.73
C ARG A 226 9.88 17.09 3.00
N SER A 227 10.89 17.56 3.74
CA SER A 227 12.16 18.04 3.20
C SER A 227 13.34 17.49 3.99
N ALA A 228 14.53 17.51 3.37
CA ALA A 228 15.76 17.10 4.03
C ALA A 228 16.06 17.97 5.27
N ASP A 229 15.72 19.25 5.24
CA ASP A 229 15.89 20.19 6.35
C ASP A 229 14.99 19.84 7.55
N GLU A 230 13.72 19.56 7.30
CA GLU A 230 12.79 19.10 8.34
C GLU A 230 13.25 17.79 8.96
N LEU A 231 13.70 16.85 8.11
CA LEU A 231 14.25 15.58 8.57
C LEU A 231 15.50 15.78 9.44
N ALA A 232 16.43 16.64 9.02
CA ALA A 232 17.65 16.93 9.77
C ALA A 232 17.33 17.57 11.13
N ALA A 233 16.39 18.52 11.17
CA ALA A 233 15.93 19.14 12.41
C ALA A 233 15.32 18.11 13.38
N LEU A 234 14.43 17.23 12.88
CA LEU A 234 13.85 16.14 13.67
C LEU A 234 14.91 15.17 14.17
N ARG A 235 15.89 14.80 13.33
CA ARG A 235 16.97 13.88 13.71
C ARG A 235 17.85 14.45 14.83
N LEU A 236 18.12 15.76 14.80
CA LEU A 236 18.86 16.45 15.86
C LEU A 236 18.08 16.50 17.18
N ALA A 237 16.78 16.77 17.11
CA ALA A 237 15.90 16.86 18.27
C ALA A 237 15.59 15.48 18.88
N LYS A 238 15.45 14.44 18.05
CA LYS A 238 15.00 13.09 18.43
C LYS A 238 16.02 12.02 18.02
N ARG A 239 17.21 12.08 18.61
CA ARG A 239 18.34 11.17 18.28
C ARG A 239 18.04 9.68 18.48
N GLN A 240 17.06 9.32 19.30
CA GLN A 240 16.66 7.94 19.56
C GLN A 240 15.47 7.46 18.70
N ALA A 241 14.82 8.36 17.97
CA ALA A 241 13.75 7.98 17.05
C ALA A 241 14.33 7.13 15.91
N ARG A 242 13.63 6.05 15.57
CA ARG A 242 14.04 5.13 14.51
C ARG A 242 13.62 5.71 13.17
N MET A 243 14.50 5.56 12.18
CA MET A 243 14.19 5.92 10.80
C MET A 243 13.31 4.84 10.18
N LEU A 244 12.30 5.25 9.43
CA LEU A 244 11.39 4.38 8.72
C LEU A 244 11.33 4.77 7.25
N ALA A 245 11.44 3.80 6.35
CA ALA A 245 11.19 3.95 4.92
C ALA A 245 10.06 3.01 4.50
N GLY A 246 10.33 1.99 3.69
CA GLY A 246 9.33 0.99 3.25
C GLY A 246 8.86 0.01 4.34
N SER A 247 9.41 0.08 5.56
CA SER A 247 9.09 -0.80 6.70
C SER A 247 9.44 -2.28 6.51
N THR A 248 10.15 -2.66 5.45
CA THR A 248 10.52 -4.06 5.12
C THR A 248 11.55 -4.66 6.09
N ASP A 249 12.13 -3.85 6.95
CA ASP A 249 13.08 -4.18 8.00
C ASP A 249 12.51 -3.88 9.40
N VAL A 250 12.10 -2.63 9.66
CA VAL A 250 11.52 -2.21 10.94
C VAL A 250 10.20 -2.94 11.23
N GLY A 251 9.40 -3.24 10.21
CA GLY A 251 8.18 -4.06 10.34
C GLY A 251 8.47 -5.45 10.90
N LEU A 252 9.58 -6.07 10.51
CA LEU A 252 10.01 -7.37 11.05
C LEU A 252 10.47 -7.27 12.51
N TRP A 253 11.11 -6.16 12.88
CA TRP A 253 11.47 -5.92 14.29
C TRP A 253 10.23 -5.91 15.17
N VAL A 254 9.14 -5.32 14.70
CA VAL A 254 7.86 -5.29 15.43
C VAL A 254 7.18 -6.66 15.36
N ASN A 255 6.90 -7.18 14.17
CA ASN A 255 6.00 -8.32 13.99
C ASN A 255 6.64 -9.67 14.34
N LYS A 256 7.97 -9.81 14.16
CA LYS A 256 8.70 -11.07 14.34
C LYS A 256 9.62 -11.08 15.54
N GLN A 257 10.24 -9.95 15.84
CA GLN A 257 11.15 -9.83 16.98
C GLN A 257 10.47 -9.20 18.21
N PHE A 258 9.23 -8.72 18.09
CA PHE A 258 8.46 -8.08 19.17
C PHE A 258 9.24 -6.94 19.83
N ARG A 259 10.05 -6.22 19.05
CA ARG A 259 10.87 -5.13 19.52
C ARG A 259 10.05 -3.87 19.67
N ASP A 260 10.31 -3.19 20.78
CA ASP A 260 9.85 -1.85 21.00
C ASP A 260 10.69 -0.84 20.19
N VAL A 261 10.04 -0.13 19.26
CA VAL A 261 10.68 0.81 18.34
C VAL A 261 10.53 2.28 18.75
N GLY A 262 9.73 2.60 19.77
CA GLY A 262 9.49 3.99 20.20
C GLY A 262 9.13 4.93 19.04
N ASP A 263 9.52 6.21 19.14
CA ASP A 263 9.30 7.22 18.10
C ASP A 263 9.86 6.80 16.72
N LEU A 264 9.10 7.13 15.68
CA LEU A 264 9.44 6.89 14.27
C LEU A 264 9.57 8.20 13.49
N ILE A 265 10.56 8.28 12.60
CA ILE A 265 10.72 9.33 11.59
C ILE A 265 10.63 8.69 10.21
N TYR A 266 9.54 8.97 9.50
CA TYR A 266 9.23 8.43 8.18
C TYR A 266 9.85 9.28 7.07
N THR A 267 10.65 8.63 6.22
CA THR A 267 11.38 9.27 5.12
C THR A 267 10.62 9.26 3.81
N GLY A 268 9.54 8.49 3.68
CA GLY A 268 8.83 8.32 2.42
C GLY A 268 7.98 9.52 1.96
N GLN A 269 7.99 10.63 2.71
CA GLN A 269 7.46 11.92 2.23
C GLN A 269 8.56 12.96 2.00
N VAL A 270 9.84 12.62 2.23
CA VAL A 270 10.97 13.55 2.06
C VAL A 270 11.32 13.63 0.57
N ALA A 271 10.71 14.59 -0.13
CA ALA A 271 10.76 14.67 -1.59
C ALA A 271 12.19 14.76 -2.15
N ASP A 272 13.09 15.47 -1.46
CA ASP A 272 14.50 15.60 -1.89
C ASP A 272 15.26 14.27 -1.82
N LEU A 273 14.86 13.35 -0.92
CA LEU A 273 15.49 12.04 -0.77
C LEU A 273 14.90 10.99 -1.72
N GLN A 274 13.87 11.31 -2.49
CA GLN A 274 13.26 10.40 -3.48
C GLN A 274 13.74 10.67 -4.90
N ARG A 275 14.49 11.76 -5.12
CA ARG A 275 14.94 12.14 -6.46
C ARG A 275 15.95 11.14 -7.00
N ILE A 276 15.81 10.85 -8.30
CA ILE A 276 16.77 10.13 -9.10
C ILE A 276 17.12 11.02 -10.29
N GLU A 277 18.41 11.30 -10.48
CA GLU A 277 18.86 12.25 -11.48
C GLU A 277 20.28 11.95 -11.98
N GLU A 278 20.53 12.24 -13.25
CA GLU A 278 21.87 12.20 -13.81
C GLU A 278 22.55 13.57 -13.66
N ARG A 279 23.76 13.57 -13.09
CA ARG A 279 24.58 14.77 -12.91
C ARG A 279 26.01 14.46 -13.31
N GLU A 280 26.56 15.23 -14.22
CA GLU A 280 27.97 15.12 -14.63
C GLU A 280 28.37 13.70 -15.11
N GLY A 281 27.42 12.95 -15.67
CA GLY A 281 27.65 11.57 -16.12
C GLY A 281 27.54 10.51 -15.02
N GLU A 282 27.11 10.89 -13.82
CA GLU A 282 26.83 9.99 -12.69
C GLU A 282 25.32 9.94 -12.40
N LEU A 283 24.82 8.75 -12.06
CA LEU A 283 23.45 8.57 -11.60
C LEU A 283 23.39 8.76 -10.07
N TRP A 284 22.62 9.74 -9.63
CA TRP A 284 22.37 10.03 -8.22
C TRP A 284 21.01 9.46 -7.83
N ILE A 285 21.01 8.52 -6.87
CA ILE A 285 19.79 7.88 -6.36
C ILE A 285 19.58 8.35 -4.92
N GLY A 286 18.47 9.02 -4.67
CA GLY A 286 18.08 9.46 -3.33
C GLY A 286 17.85 8.29 -2.37
N ALA A 287 18.23 8.45 -1.12
CA ALA A 287 18.21 7.39 -0.11
C ALA A 287 16.80 6.88 0.27
N ALA A 288 15.75 7.61 -0.10
CA ALA A 288 14.35 7.21 0.09
C ALA A 288 13.66 6.82 -1.23
N ALA A 289 14.39 6.76 -2.35
CA ALA A 289 13.87 6.21 -3.59
C ALA A 289 13.53 4.71 -3.39
N SER A 290 12.44 4.25 -4.00
CA SER A 290 12.09 2.83 -3.95
C SER A 290 13.12 2.02 -4.74
N LEU A 291 13.28 0.74 -4.38
CA LEU A 291 14.19 -0.14 -5.10
C LEU A 291 13.72 -0.36 -6.55
N GLU A 292 12.41 -0.28 -6.80
CA GLU A 292 11.82 -0.35 -8.15
C GLU A 292 12.17 0.88 -9.00
N ASP A 293 12.07 2.10 -8.45
CA ASP A 293 12.44 3.33 -9.15
C ASP A 293 13.95 3.37 -9.43
N ALA A 294 14.75 3.01 -8.42
CA ALA A 294 16.20 2.90 -8.55
C ALA A 294 16.59 1.89 -9.63
N TRP A 295 15.95 0.72 -9.65
CA TRP A 295 16.20 -0.30 -10.66
C TRP A 295 15.83 0.18 -12.06
N ARG A 296 14.64 0.79 -12.23
CA ARG A 296 14.21 1.35 -13.53
C ARG A 296 15.15 2.42 -14.08
N ALA A 297 15.83 3.17 -13.22
CA ALA A 297 16.82 4.15 -13.66
C ALA A 297 18.18 3.54 -14.04
N LEU A 298 18.45 2.29 -13.60
CA LEU A 298 19.71 1.59 -13.84
C LEU A 298 19.71 0.75 -15.13
N VAL A 299 18.55 0.24 -15.57
CA VAL A 299 18.44 -0.73 -16.67
C VAL A 299 17.81 -0.19 -17.95
#